data_AF-A0A949B595-F1
#
_entry.id   AF-A0A949B595-F1
#
_cell.length_a   1.000
_cell.length_b   1.000
_cell.length_c   1.000
_cell.angle_alpha   90.00
_cell.angle_beta   90.00
_cell.angle_gamma   90.00
#
_symmetry.space_group_name_H-M   'P 1'
#
loop_
_entity.id
_entity.type
_entity.pdbx_description
1 polymer ?
#
loop_
_entity_poly.entity_id
_entity_poly.type
_entity_poly.pdbx_seq_one_letter_code
_entity_poly.pdbx_strand_id
1 'polypeptide(L)'
;EGLDKTPYITNKEIFSLDHLPKSMIVLGAGPIAMEMAQSFIRLGTQVVVIQRSGQILSKEDKDMADEVMNVLGSEGVVFHLNTSVIRTNDHGVEKEVIIKTGGGETVNLRAEMVLVAMGRTANLEGLSLDDIGIEFDRKGLKADDRLRTSQKHIYAAGDVTGAYQFTHAAGYEGGIVISNAIFHLPRKTDYTFLPWCTYTDPELASIGMNEKAAKAAGIKYSVWTETFKDNDRSLAEGERVGKIKMLLDEKEKPLGVQILGPQAGELLNEWVAVLNGKVKLSTLASAVHPYPTLGEINKRVAGTFFSPKIFSEKVKKGLKFFFHLKGRAC
;
A
#
# COMPACT_ATOMS: atom_id res chain seq x y z
N GLU A 1 -15.24 -20.65 -13.85
CA GLU A 1 -15.09 -21.97 -14.50
C GLU A 1 -13.98 -21.91 -15.54
N GLY A 2 -13.22 -22.98 -15.74
CA GLY A 2 -12.29 -23.12 -16.88
C GLY A 2 -10.89 -22.55 -16.70
N LEU A 3 -10.60 -21.84 -15.59
CA LEU A 3 -9.28 -21.27 -15.34
C LEU A 3 -8.20 -22.35 -15.20
N ASP A 4 -8.57 -23.53 -14.69
CA ASP A 4 -7.75 -24.73 -14.60
C ASP A 4 -7.33 -25.30 -15.97
N LYS A 5 -8.04 -24.94 -17.05
CA LYS A 5 -7.82 -25.41 -18.41
C LYS A 5 -7.39 -24.31 -19.39
N THR A 6 -7.32 -23.06 -18.91
CA THR A 6 -6.93 -21.91 -19.74
C THR A 6 -5.51 -21.52 -19.34
N PRO A 7 -4.53 -21.49 -20.27
CA PRO A 7 -3.18 -21.06 -19.93
C PRO A 7 -3.20 -19.63 -19.40
N TYR A 8 -2.58 -19.43 -18.23
CA TYR A 8 -2.38 -18.15 -17.59
C TYR A 8 -0.97 -18.07 -17.02
N ILE A 9 -0.51 -16.85 -16.76
CA ILE A 9 0.75 -16.60 -16.06
C ILE A 9 0.48 -16.00 -14.68
N THR A 10 1.47 -16.10 -13.82
CA THR A 10 1.50 -15.47 -12.50
C THR A 10 2.78 -14.63 -12.35
N ASN A 11 3.03 -14.14 -11.14
CA ASN A 11 4.29 -13.48 -10.80
C ASN A 11 5.53 -14.38 -10.98
N LYS A 12 5.36 -15.70 -11.13
CA LYS A 12 6.46 -16.64 -11.37
C LYS A 12 6.93 -16.61 -12.82
N GLU A 13 6.01 -16.57 -13.77
CA GLU A 13 6.33 -16.66 -15.20
C GLU A 13 6.54 -15.29 -15.85
N ILE A 14 5.89 -14.23 -15.34
CA ILE A 14 5.84 -12.91 -15.98
C ILE A 14 7.22 -12.28 -16.25
N PHE A 15 8.20 -12.54 -15.39
CA PHE A 15 9.56 -11.99 -15.52
C PHE A 15 10.46 -12.81 -16.45
N SER A 16 9.95 -13.91 -17.01
CA SER A 16 10.67 -14.79 -17.94
C SER A 16 10.02 -14.84 -19.33
N LEU A 17 9.12 -13.91 -19.64
CA LEU A 17 8.53 -13.79 -20.97
C LEU A 17 9.61 -13.43 -22.00
N ASP A 18 9.60 -14.14 -23.12
CA ASP A 18 10.55 -13.97 -24.23
C ASP A 18 10.04 -12.98 -25.31
N HIS A 19 8.77 -12.60 -25.23
CA HIS A 19 8.14 -11.59 -26.08
C HIS A 19 7.14 -10.74 -25.27
N LEU A 20 6.88 -9.53 -25.75
CA LEU A 20 5.85 -8.66 -25.20
C LEU A 20 4.49 -9.07 -25.78
N PRO A 21 3.49 -9.45 -24.96
CA PRO A 21 2.15 -9.77 -25.46
C PRO A 21 1.47 -8.52 -26.01
N LYS A 22 0.72 -8.65 -27.10
CA LYS A 22 -0.04 -7.53 -27.69
C LYS A 22 -1.15 -7.04 -26.77
N SER A 23 -1.75 -7.95 -26.00
CA SER A 23 -2.81 -7.65 -25.05
C SER A 23 -2.75 -8.57 -23.84
N MET A 24 -3.15 -8.04 -22.68
CA MET A 24 -3.15 -8.77 -21.41
C MET A 24 -4.40 -8.45 -20.60
N ILE A 25 -5.07 -9.49 -20.11
CA ILE A 25 -6.12 -9.38 -19.09
C ILE A 25 -5.50 -9.71 -17.73
N VAL A 26 -5.56 -8.76 -16.80
CA VAL A 26 -5.09 -8.91 -15.42
C VAL A 26 -6.28 -9.20 -14.51
N LEU A 27 -6.25 -10.35 -13.83
CA LEU A 27 -7.25 -10.75 -12.85
C LEU A 27 -6.79 -10.35 -11.44
N GLY A 28 -7.50 -9.39 -10.84
CA GLY A 28 -7.16 -8.78 -9.56
C GLY A 28 -6.63 -7.37 -9.72
N ALA A 29 -6.76 -6.57 -8.66
CA ALA A 29 -6.24 -5.19 -8.60
C ALA A 29 -5.49 -4.91 -7.29
N GLY A 30 -4.67 -5.88 -6.85
CA GLY A 30 -3.71 -5.68 -5.75
C GLY A 30 -2.41 -5.02 -6.23
N PRO A 31 -1.41 -4.85 -5.34
CA PRO A 31 -0.15 -4.17 -5.67
C PRO A 31 0.55 -4.74 -6.91
N ILE A 32 0.80 -6.05 -6.94
CA ILE A 32 1.41 -6.75 -8.09
C ILE A 32 0.62 -6.50 -9.38
N ALA A 33 -0.71 -6.53 -9.30
CA ALA A 33 -1.54 -6.31 -10.49
C ALA A 33 -1.38 -4.89 -11.04
N MET A 34 -1.28 -3.87 -10.18
CA MET A 34 -1.15 -2.47 -10.61
C MET A 34 0.24 -2.19 -11.15
N GLU A 35 1.28 -2.68 -10.47
CA GLU A 35 2.68 -2.57 -10.91
C GLU A 35 2.87 -3.22 -12.29
N MET A 36 2.34 -4.43 -12.48
CA MET A 36 2.43 -5.12 -13.77
C MET A 36 1.55 -4.47 -14.84
N ALA A 37 0.33 -4.04 -14.50
CA ALA A 37 -0.52 -3.34 -15.45
C ALA A 37 0.14 -2.07 -16.00
N GLN A 38 0.74 -1.25 -15.13
CA GLN A 38 1.43 -0.03 -15.54
C GLN A 38 2.73 -0.32 -16.30
N SER A 39 3.49 -1.33 -15.87
CA SER A 39 4.70 -1.72 -16.59
C SER A 39 4.39 -2.16 -18.02
N PHE A 40 3.39 -3.03 -18.21
CA PHE A 40 3.06 -3.58 -19.52
C PHE A 40 2.37 -2.57 -20.44
N ILE A 41 1.50 -1.68 -19.93
CA ILE A 41 0.92 -0.61 -20.77
C ILE A 41 2.00 0.33 -21.29
N ARG A 42 3.01 0.68 -20.46
CA ARG A 42 4.15 1.53 -20.84
C ARG A 42 5.11 0.84 -21.82
N LEU A 43 5.19 -0.49 -21.79
CA LEU A 43 5.93 -1.27 -22.78
C LEU A 43 5.19 -1.44 -24.11
N GLY A 44 3.88 -1.16 -24.16
CA GLY A 44 3.06 -1.18 -25.37
C GLY A 44 2.00 -2.30 -25.43
N THR A 45 1.80 -3.07 -24.36
CA THR A 45 0.72 -4.06 -24.26
C THR A 45 -0.62 -3.38 -23.97
N GLN A 46 -1.70 -3.77 -24.64
CA GLN A 46 -3.05 -3.34 -24.25
C GLN A 46 -3.47 -4.06 -22.96
N VAL A 47 -3.75 -3.32 -21.89
CA VAL A 47 -4.04 -3.91 -20.57
C VAL A 47 -5.48 -3.68 -20.14
N VAL A 48 -6.15 -4.76 -19.76
CA VAL A 48 -7.46 -4.74 -19.10
C VAL A 48 -7.33 -5.33 -17.70
N VAL A 49 -7.77 -4.60 -16.67
CA VAL A 49 -7.77 -5.04 -15.27
C VAL A 49 -9.20 -5.36 -14.85
N ILE A 50 -9.42 -6.56 -14.31
CA ILE A 50 -10.72 -6.99 -13.77
C ILE A 50 -10.62 -7.12 -12.26
N GLN A 51 -11.53 -6.47 -11.54
CA GLN A 51 -11.59 -6.54 -10.09
C GLN A 51 -13.01 -6.69 -9.58
N ARG A 52 -13.17 -7.60 -8.62
CA ARG A 52 -14.48 -7.87 -7.98
C ARG A 52 -14.99 -6.70 -7.15
N SER A 53 -14.12 -5.99 -6.45
CA SER A 53 -14.49 -4.81 -5.67
C SER A 53 -14.61 -3.56 -6.54
N GLY A 54 -15.30 -2.54 -6.02
CA GLY A 54 -15.39 -1.21 -6.63
C GLY A 54 -14.17 -0.31 -6.41
N GLN A 55 -13.02 -0.89 -6.05
CA GLN A 55 -11.79 -0.15 -5.75
C GLN A 55 -10.58 -1.05 -6.05
N ILE A 56 -9.54 -0.48 -6.65
CA ILE A 56 -8.18 -1.06 -6.70
C ILE A 56 -7.48 -0.89 -5.34
N LEU A 57 -6.37 -1.59 -5.11
CA LEU A 57 -5.54 -1.44 -3.91
C LEU A 57 -6.39 -1.39 -2.63
N SER A 58 -7.20 -2.43 -2.43
CA SER A 58 -8.33 -2.41 -1.49
C SER A 58 -7.95 -2.20 -0.01
N LYS A 59 -6.66 -2.24 0.34
CA LYS A 59 -6.16 -1.90 1.68
C LYS A 59 -5.96 -0.39 1.88
N GLU A 60 -5.85 0.38 0.80
CA GLU A 60 -5.61 1.81 0.83
C GLU A 60 -6.91 2.63 0.95
N ASP A 61 -6.77 3.90 1.35
CA ASP A 61 -7.87 4.85 1.28
C ASP A 61 -8.31 5.07 -0.17
N LYS A 62 -9.62 5.19 -0.36
CA LYS A 62 -10.23 5.28 -1.69
C LYS A 62 -9.69 6.45 -2.51
N ASP A 63 -9.49 7.61 -1.90
CA ASP A 63 -8.99 8.79 -2.59
C ASP A 63 -7.55 8.62 -3.10
N MET A 64 -6.73 7.83 -2.40
CA MET A 64 -5.36 7.52 -2.81
C MET A 64 -5.35 6.48 -3.93
N ALA A 65 -6.17 5.43 -3.80
CA ALA A 65 -6.30 4.39 -4.81
C ALA A 65 -6.95 4.89 -6.12
N ASP A 66 -7.94 5.78 -6.03
CA ASP A 66 -8.60 6.36 -7.19
C ASP A 66 -7.63 7.22 -8.01
N GLU A 67 -6.71 7.95 -7.37
CA GLU A 67 -5.70 8.74 -8.08
C GLU A 67 -4.69 7.85 -8.83
N VAL A 68 -4.26 6.74 -8.24
CA VAL A 68 -3.46 5.71 -8.96
C VAL A 68 -4.24 5.17 -10.16
N MET A 69 -5.52 4.84 -9.98
CA MET A 69 -6.37 4.36 -11.07
C MET A 69 -6.52 5.38 -12.19
N ASN A 70 -6.65 6.67 -11.86
CA ASN A 70 -6.76 7.76 -12.84
C ASN A 70 -5.48 7.89 -13.67
N VAL A 71 -4.30 7.79 -13.04
CA VAL A 71 -3.01 7.83 -13.74
C VAL A 71 -2.89 6.65 -14.70
N LEU A 72 -3.08 5.42 -14.22
CA LEU A 72 -3.03 4.22 -15.08
C LEU A 72 -4.09 4.27 -16.19
N GLY A 73 -5.29 4.78 -15.90
CA GLY A 73 -6.35 4.97 -16.90
C GLY A 73 -5.98 5.98 -17.99
N SER A 74 -5.29 7.06 -17.62
CA SER A 74 -4.78 8.06 -18.57
C SER A 74 -3.66 7.51 -19.48
N GLU A 75 -2.94 6.49 -19.02
CA GLU A 75 -1.95 5.74 -19.79
C GLU A 75 -2.59 4.66 -20.70
N GLY A 76 -3.90 4.42 -20.57
CA GLY A 76 -4.64 3.49 -21.43
C GLY A 76 -5.04 2.16 -20.78
N VAL A 77 -4.80 1.97 -19.48
CA VAL A 77 -5.30 0.79 -18.76
C VAL A 77 -6.82 0.85 -18.63
N VAL A 78 -7.52 -0.20 -19.04
CA VAL A 78 -8.99 -0.30 -18.92
C VAL A 78 -9.36 -1.06 -17.65
N PHE A 79 -10.23 -0.49 -16.81
CA PHE A 79 -10.66 -1.11 -15.57
C PHE A 79 -12.12 -1.59 -15.62
N HIS A 80 -12.34 -2.87 -15.30
CA HIS A 80 -13.65 -3.43 -14.99
C HIS A 80 -13.75 -3.71 -13.48
N LEU A 81 -14.21 -2.71 -12.73
CA LEU A 81 -14.48 -2.83 -11.29
C LEU A 81 -15.89 -3.39 -11.03
N ASN A 82 -16.18 -3.79 -9.79
CA ASN A 82 -17.45 -4.42 -9.41
C ASN A 82 -17.83 -5.60 -10.34
N THR A 83 -16.83 -6.35 -10.81
CA THR A 83 -16.99 -7.29 -11.91
C THR A 83 -16.51 -8.68 -11.52
N SER A 84 -17.31 -9.70 -11.81
CA SER A 84 -16.98 -11.10 -11.50
C SER A 84 -16.56 -11.83 -12.77
N VAL A 85 -15.45 -12.59 -12.70
CA VAL A 85 -15.07 -13.53 -13.76
C VAL A 85 -15.96 -14.76 -13.66
N ILE A 86 -16.69 -15.07 -14.73
CA ILE A 86 -17.61 -16.21 -14.79
C ILE A 86 -16.90 -17.42 -15.37
N ARG A 87 -16.22 -17.23 -16.49
CA ARG A 87 -15.60 -18.32 -17.25
C ARG A 87 -14.38 -17.82 -18.01
N THR A 88 -13.40 -18.71 -18.18
CA THR A 88 -12.30 -18.52 -19.11
C THR A 88 -12.31 -19.64 -20.15
N ASN A 89 -11.93 -19.31 -21.38
CA ASN A 89 -11.77 -20.28 -22.47
C ASN A 89 -10.43 -20.06 -23.17
N ASP A 90 -9.82 -21.16 -23.64
CA ASP A 90 -8.63 -21.12 -24.48
C ASP A 90 -9.02 -21.20 -25.96
N HIS A 91 -8.69 -20.16 -26.75
CA HIS A 91 -8.87 -20.13 -28.21
C HIS A 91 -7.53 -20.24 -28.96
N GLY A 92 -6.51 -20.83 -28.32
CA GLY A 92 -5.17 -20.98 -28.88
C GLY A 92 -4.35 -19.72 -28.68
N VAL A 93 -4.31 -18.84 -29.68
CA VAL A 93 -3.53 -17.59 -29.63
C VAL A 93 -4.12 -16.61 -28.61
N GLU A 94 -5.44 -16.50 -28.56
CA GLU A 94 -6.14 -15.64 -27.61
C GLU A 94 -6.80 -16.46 -26.50
N LYS A 95 -6.86 -15.89 -25.30
CA LYS A 95 -7.65 -16.37 -24.17
C LYS A 95 -8.88 -15.47 -24.03
N GLU A 96 -10.03 -16.09 -23.78
CA GLU A 96 -11.27 -15.37 -23.53
C GLU A 96 -11.58 -15.38 -22.03
N VAL A 97 -11.95 -14.21 -21.50
CA VAL A 97 -12.44 -14.05 -20.14
C VAL A 97 -13.85 -13.48 -20.21
N ILE A 98 -14.83 -14.28 -19.81
CA ILE A 98 -16.24 -13.88 -19.72
C ILE A 98 -16.46 -13.30 -18.34
N ILE A 99 -16.87 -12.03 -18.31
CA ILE A 99 -17.13 -11.29 -17.08
C ILE A 99 -18.62 -10.94 -16.95
N LYS A 100 -19.07 -10.80 -15.71
CA LYS A 100 -20.37 -10.23 -15.37
C LYS A 100 -20.15 -8.95 -14.58
N THR A 101 -20.58 -7.83 -15.14
CA THR A 101 -20.46 -6.51 -14.51
C THR A 101 -21.43 -6.38 -13.33
N GLY A 102 -21.21 -5.40 -12.47
CA GLY A 102 -22.11 -5.10 -11.35
C GLY A 102 -23.53 -4.71 -11.80
N GLY A 103 -23.69 -4.24 -13.04
CA GLY A 103 -24.98 -3.96 -13.67
C GLY A 103 -25.68 -5.21 -14.23
N GLY A 104 -25.06 -6.39 -14.16
CA GLY A 104 -25.60 -7.66 -14.64
C GLY A 104 -25.30 -7.98 -16.10
N GLU A 105 -24.67 -7.06 -16.84
CA GLU A 105 -24.23 -7.27 -18.21
C GLU A 105 -23.12 -8.32 -18.28
N THR A 106 -23.18 -9.19 -19.29
CA THR A 106 -22.12 -10.16 -19.58
C THR A 106 -21.29 -9.66 -20.74
N VAL A 107 -19.98 -9.54 -20.53
CA VAL A 107 -19.02 -9.04 -21.52
C VAL A 107 -17.95 -10.11 -21.76
N ASN A 108 -17.61 -10.34 -23.02
CA ASN A 108 -16.52 -11.24 -23.40
C ASN A 108 -15.30 -10.40 -23.75
N LEU A 109 -14.21 -10.62 -23.02
CA LEU A 109 -12.93 -9.98 -23.26
C LEU A 109 -11.96 -11.00 -23.85
N ARG A 110 -11.09 -10.58 -24.77
CA ARG A 110 -10.04 -11.42 -25.34
C ARG A 110 -8.69 -10.74 -25.21
N ALA A 111 -7.68 -11.53 -24.88
CA ALA A 111 -6.30 -11.09 -24.86
C ALA A 111 -5.35 -12.24 -25.19
N GLU A 112 -4.16 -11.91 -25.66
CA GLU A 112 -3.10 -12.90 -25.88
C GLU A 112 -2.68 -13.58 -24.57
N MET A 113 -2.68 -12.83 -23.47
CA MET A 113 -2.24 -13.32 -22.17
C MET A 113 -3.24 -13.02 -21.05
N VAL A 114 -3.31 -13.91 -20.06
CA VAL A 114 -4.03 -13.71 -18.81
C VAL A 114 -3.03 -13.74 -17.66
N LEU A 115 -2.96 -12.66 -16.90
CA LEU A 115 -2.19 -12.57 -15.66
C LEU A 115 -3.10 -12.78 -14.46
N VAL A 116 -2.85 -13.82 -13.67
CA VAL A 116 -3.56 -14.08 -12.42
C VAL A 116 -2.81 -13.45 -11.25
N ALA A 117 -3.35 -12.37 -10.70
CA ALA A 117 -2.76 -11.58 -9.60
C ALA A 117 -3.77 -11.36 -8.46
N MET A 118 -4.51 -12.41 -8.08
CA MET A 118 -5.62 -12.35 -7.11
C MET A 118 -5.21 -12.59 -5.65
N GLY A 119 -3.93 -12.77 -5.37
CA GLY A 119 -3.39 -13.02 -4.03
C GLY A 119 -2.35 -14.12 -4.02
N ARG A 120 -1.81 -14.42 -2.83
CA ARG A 120 -0.80 -15.46 -2.61
C ARG A 120 -1.28 -16.41 -1.52
N THR A 121 -1.01 -17.70 -1.69
CA THR A 121 -1.32 -18.75 -0.72
C THR A 121 -0.03 -19.21 -0.05
N ALA A 122 -0.08 -19.52 1.25
CA ALA A 122 1.04 -20.08 1.99
C ALA A 122 1.41 -21.48 1.46
N ASN A 123 2.71 -21.75 1.30
CA ASN A 123 3.21 -23.06 0.86
C ASN A 123 3.23 -24.03 2.05
N LEU A 124 2.12 -24.74 2.27
CA LEU A 124 1.96 -25.69 3.38
C LEU A 124 1.93 -27.17 2.93
N GLU A 125 1.79 -27.41 1.63
CA GLU A 125 1.71 -28.75 1.05
C GLU A 125 3.03 -29.52 1.24
N GLY A 126 2.92 -30.82 1.53
CA GLY A 126 4.07 -31.71 1.72
C GLY A 126 4.80 -31.58 3.06
N LEU A 127 4.32 -30.73 3.99
CA LEU A 127 4.94 -30.51 5.29
C LEU A 127 4.44 -31.44 6.41
N SER A 128 3.40 -32.25 6.17
CA SER A 128 2.81 -33.16 7.18
C SER A 128 2.49 -32.47 8.52
N LEU A 129 1.98 -31.22 8.47
CA LEU A 129 1.77 -30.38 9.66
C LEU A 129 0.80 -31.00 10.67
N ASP A 130 -0.22 -31.70 10.19
CA ASP A 130 -1.19 -32.41 11.03
C ASP A 130 -0.51 -33.54 11.84
N ASP A 131 0.43 -34.28 11.23
CA ASP A 131 1.14 -35.40 11.85
C ASP A 131 2.01 -34.95 13.03
N ILE A 132 2.42 -33.68 13.04
CA ILE A 132 3.24 -33.06 14.09
C ILE A 132 2.45 -32.06 14.96
N GLY A 133 1.13 -32.02 14.79
CA GLY A 133 0.22 -31.19 15.60
C GLY A 133 0.46 -29.69 15.47
N ILE A 134 0.85 -29.21 14.28
CA ILE A 134 0.95 -27.78 13.98
C ILE A 134 -0.38 -27.26 13.44
N GLU A 135 -0.93 -26.24 14.08
CA GLU A 135 -2.17 -25.60 13.63
C GLU A 135 -1.93 -24.68 12.41
N PHE A 136 -2.80 -24.78 11.41
CA PHE A 136 -2.80 -23.91 10.22
C PHE A 136 -4.22 -23.75 9.66
N ASP A 137 -4.43 -22.74 8.84
CA ASP A 137 -5.67 -22.58 8.06
C ASP A 137 -5.37 -22.11 6.64
N ARG A 138 -6.42 -21.75 5.89
CA ARG A 138 -6.29 -21.23 4.52
C ARG A 138 -5.44 -19.95 4.41
N LYS A 139 -5.24 -19.22 5.52
CA LYS A 139 -4.41 -18.01 5.52
C LYS A 139 -2.94 -18.35 5.73
N GLY A 140 -2.63 -19.34 6.58
CA GLY A 140 -1.25 -19.77 6.84
C GLY A 140 -1.10 -20.53 8.15
N LEU A 141 0.15 -20.76 8.55
CA LEU A 141 0.53 -21.32 9.86
C LEU A 141 0.07 -20.40 11.00
N LYS A 142 -0.42 -20.99 12.09
CA LYS A 142 -0.72 -20.25 13.31
C LYS A 142 0.53 -20.10 14.16
N ALA A 143 0.79 -18.87 14.59
CA ALA A 143 1.87 -18.55 15.50
C ALA A 143 1.44 -17.46 16.50
N ASP A 144 2.02 -17.49 17.71
CA ASP A 144 1.85 -16.43 18.71
C ASP A 144 2.67 -15.17 18.35
N ASP A 145 2.56 -14.09 19.12
CA ASP A 145 3.35 -12.86 18.91
C ASP A 145 4.87 -13.08 19.05
N ARG A 146 5.32 -14.23 19.54
CA ARG A 146 6.75 -14.62 19.57
C ARG A 146 7.13 -15.52 18.39
N LEU A 147 6.21 -15.67 17.43
CA LEU A 147 6.33 -16.48 16.23
C LEU A 147 6.48 -17.98 16.51
N ARG A 148 5.98 -18.47 17.64
CA ARG A 148 5.94 -19.90 18.00
C ARG A 148 4.65 -20.53 17.55
N THR A 149 4.72 -21.73 16.97
CA THR A 149 3.54 -22.51 16.62
C THR A 149 2.92 -23.17 17.87
N SER A 150 1.90 -24.01 17.68
CA SER A 150 1.37 -24.89 18.75
C SER A 150 2.46 -25.80 19.36
N GLN A 151 3.53 -26.09 18.62
CA GLN A 151 4.73 -26.77 19.11
C GLN A 151 5.78 -25.74 19.54
N LYS A 152 6.08 -25.65 20.84
CA LYS A 152 6.92 -24.58 21.43
C LYS A 152 8.35 -24.45 20.88
N HIS A 153 8.87 -25.51 20.25
CA HIS A 153 10.19 -25.57 19.65
C HIS A 153 10.17 -25.34 18.14
N ILE A 154 9.00 -25.11 17.55
CA ILE A 154 8.81 -24.83 16.12
C ILE A 154 8.30 -23.40 15.97
N TYR A 155 8.89 -22.69 15.02
CA TYR A 155 8.62 -21.27 14.76
C TYR A 155 8.19 -21.08 13.31
N ALA A 156 7.45 -20.01 13.04
CA ALA A 156 7.00 -19.64 11.69
C ALA A 156 7.30 -18.17 11.43
N ALA A 157 7.88 -17.86 10.27
CA ALA A 157 8.19 -16.49 9.84
C ALA A 157 8.02 -16.35 8.32
N GLY A 158 7.74 -15.13 7.89
CA GLY A 158 7.47 -14.75 6.51
C GLY A 158 6.08 -15.15 6.03
N ASP A 159 5.95 -15.22 4.71
CA ASP A 159 4.67 -15.39 4.00
C ASP A 159 3.87 -16.62 4.44
N VAL A 160 4.53 -17.64 5.00
CA VAL A 160 3.89 -18.88 5.48
C VAL A 160 2.93 -18.63 6.65
N THR A 161 3.12 -17.54 7.40
CA THR A 161 2.22 -17.13 8.49
C THR A 161 0.89 -16.56 7.96
N GLY A 162 0.89 -16.06 6.71
CA GLY A 162 -0.25 -15.38 6.11
C GLY A 162 -0.56 -13.98 6.68
N ALA A 163 0.24 -13.47 7.62
CA ALA A 163 -0.03 -12.18 8.27
C ALA A 163 0.35 -11.00 7.37
N TYR A 164 1.64 -10.90 7.01
CA TYR A 164 2.19 -9.84 6.18
C TYR A 164 3.15 -10.41 5.15
N GLN A 165 2.73 -10.48 3.89
CA GLN A 165 3.49 -11.11 2.81
C GLN A 165 4.46 -10.12 2.15
N PHE A 166 5.36 -9.56 2.96
CA PHE A 166 6.37 -8.60 2.53
C PHE A 166 7.78 -9.07 2.90
N THR A 167 8.75 -8.81 2.03
CA THR A 167 10.15 -9.21 2.26
C THR A 167 10.72 -8.61 3.56
N HIS A 168 10.45 -7.34 3.85
CA HIS A 168 10.91 -6.70 5.08
C HIS A 168 10.18 -7.21 6.33
N ALA A 169 8.92 -7.63 6.22
CA ALA A 169 8.22 -8.30 7.31
C ALA A 169 8.86 -9.66 7.61
N ALA A 170 9.15 -10.46 6.58
CA ALA A 170 9.84 -11.75 6.73
C ALA A 170 11.24 -11.60 7.37
N GLY A 171 12.01 -10.58 6.98
CA GLY A 171 13.30 -10.27 7.59
C GLY A 171 13.19 -9.87 9.07
N TYR A 172 12.23 -9.02 9.41
CA TYR A 172 11.92 -8.61 10.78
C TYR A 172 11.52 -9.82 11.66
N GLU A 173 10.64 -10.66 11.14
CA GLU A 173 10.17 -11.88 11.81
C GLU A 173 11.30 -12.90 12.00
N GLY A 174 12.16 -13.08 11.00
CA GLY A 174 13.36 -13.92 11.11
C GLY A 174 14.27 -13.50 12.26
N GLY A 175 14.50 -12.20 12.44
CA GLY A 175 15.26 -11.68 13.58
C GLY A 175 14.61 -11.97 14.94
N ILE A 176 13.27 -11.96 15.01
CA ILE A 176 12.53 -12.33 16.22
C ILE A 176 12.63 -13.82 16.49
N VAL A 177 12.48 -14.67 15.46
CA VAL A 177 12.63 -16.12 15.58
C VAL A 177 14.03 -16.46 16.09
N ILE A 178 15.10 -15.89 15.52
CA ILE A 178 16.48 -16.13 15.98
C ILE A 178 16.65 -15.71 17.46
N SER A 179 16.13 -14.54 17.83
CA SER A 179 16.17 -14.05 19.23
C SER A 179 15.51 -15.03 20.20
N ASN A 180 14.33 -15.54 19.85
CA ASN A 180 13.55 -16.41 20.71
C ASN A 180 14.05 -17.86 20.73
N ALA A 181 14.38 -18.43 19.56
CA ALA A 181 14.70 -19.84 19.37
C ALA A 181 16.16 -20.17 19.71
N ILE A 182 17.10 -19.27 19.40
CA ILE A 182 18.54 -19.53 19.54
C ILE A 182 19.09 -18.82 20.78
N PHE A 183 18.87 -17.51 20.89
CA PHE A 183 19.43 -16.72 21.98
C PHE A 183 18.59 -16.77 23.26
N HIS A 184 17.37 -17.31 23.21
CA HIS A 184 16.44 -17.35 24.32
C HIS A 184 16.17 -15.96 24.92
N LEU A 185 16.26 -14.91 24.10
CA LEU A 185 15.98 -13.52 24.43
C LEU A 185 14.54 -13.21 24.00
N PRO A 186 13.59 -13.10 24.95
CA PRO A 186 12.18 -12.96 24.61
C PRO A 186 11.90 -11.69 23.82
N ARG A 187 11.44 -11.84 22.58
CA ARG A 187 10.96 -10.75 21.72
C ARG A 187 9.58 -11.07 21.16
N LYS A 188 8.80 -10.01 20.93
CA LYS A 188 7.49 -10.09 20.28
C LYS A 188 7.49 -9.27 19.00
N THR A 189 6.65 -9.67 18.06
CA THR A 189 6.29 -8.88 16.90
C THR A 189 5.45 -7.68 17.30
N ASP A 190 5.69 -6.55 16.65
CA ASP A 190 4.86 -5.35 16.69
C ASP A 190 4.74 -4.83 15.26
N TYR A 191 3.54 -4.96 14.69
CA TYR A 191 3.22 -4.53 13.33
C TYR A 191 2.50 -3.18 13.29
N THR A 192 2.38 -2.47 14.43
CA THR A 192 1.63 -1.22 14.55
C THR A 192 2.07 -0.20 13.49
N PHE A 193 3.37 -0.12 13.21
CA PHE A 193 3.96 0.75 12.20
C PHE A 193 4.78 -0.04 11.18
N LEU A 194 4.22 -1.14 10.68
CA LEU A 194 4.79 -1.86 9.53
C LEU A 194 4.53 -1.02 8.25
N PRO A 195 5.57 -0.59 7.51
CA PRO A 195 5.41 0.14 6.26
C PRO A 195 5.14 -0.80 5.08
N TRP A 196 4.58 -0.29 3.99
CA TRP A 196 4.57 -0.94 2.68
C TRP A 196 4.48 0.10 1.56
N CYS A 197 4.81 -0.31 0.34
CA CYS A 197 4.73 0.52 -0.86
C CYS A 197 4.17 -0.32 -2.03
N THR A 198 3.34 0.30 -2.86
CA THR A 198 3.00 -0.18 -4.20
C THR A 198 3.78 0.68 -5.19
N TYR A 199 4.63 0.03 -5.99
CA TYR A 199 5.59 0.68 -6.88
C TYR A 199 5.00 0.99 -8.27
N THR A 200 3.79 1.57 -8.27
CA THR A 200 3.30 2.32 -9.43
C THR A 200 4.06 3.63 -9.54
N ASP A 201 3.85 4.36 -10.62
CA ASP A 201 4.34 5.70 -10.85
C ASP A 201 3.14 6.65 -11.05
N PRO A 202 2.80 7.51 -10.06
CA PRO A 202 3.52 7.70 -8.79
C PRO A 202 3.34 6.53 -7.80
N GLU A 203 4.29 6.41 -6.88
CA GLU A 203 4.31 5.37 -5.83
C GLU A 203 3.24 5.64 -4.77
N LEU A 204 2.66 4.58 -4.20
CA LEU A 204 1.73 4.65 -3.07
C LEU A 204 2.30 3.91 -1.86
N ALA A 205 2.78 4.67 -0.87
CA ALA A 205 3.40 4.18 0.35
C ALA A 205 2.51 4.44 1.57
N SER A 206 2.50 3.51 2.52
CA SER A 206 1.62 3.54 3.70
C SER A 206 2.31 2.97 4.94
N ILE A 207 2.04 3.55 6.11
CA ILE A 207 2.49 3.06 7.41
C ILE A 207 1.42 3.32 8.47
N GLY A 208 1.19 2.33 9.34
CA GLY A 208 0.18 2.43 10.40
C GLY A 208 -1.26 2.40 9.87
N MET A 209 -2.15 3.14 10.53
CA MET A 209 -3.56 3.23 10.12
C MET A 209 -3.78 4.33 9.07
N ASN A 210 -4.54 3.99 8.03
CA ASN A 210 -5.19 4.95 7.14
C ASN A 210 -6.64 5.21 7.59
N GLU A 211 -7.37 6.07 6.88
CA GLU A 211 -8.74 6.43 7.27
C GLU A 211 -9.66 5.22 7.27
N LYS A 212 -9.50 4.33 6.29
CA LYS A 212 -10.27 3.09 6.18
C LYS A 212 -10.09 2.20 7.41
N ALA A 213 -8.85 1.97 7.84
CA ALA A 213 -8.54 1.18 9.02
C ALA A 213 -9.03 1.85 10.31
N ALA A 214 -8.83 3.17 10.45
CA ALA A 214 -9.26 3.93 11.62
C ALA A 214 -10.79 3.93 11.77
N LYS A 215 -11.54 4.12 10.67
CA LYS A 215 -13.00 4.00 10.64
C LYS A 215 -13.47 2.61 11.05
N ALA A 216 -12.87 1.56 10.49
CA ALA A 216 -13.22 0.18 10.81
C ALA A 216 -12.97 -0.15 12.29
N ALA A 217 -11.95 0.46 12.90
CA ALA A 217 -11.64 0.32 14.32
C ALA A 217 -12.50 1.21 15.25
N GLY A 218 -13.38 2.07 14.70
CA GLY A 218 -14.17 3.02 15.50
C GLY A 218 -13.32 4.12 16.15
N ILE A 219 -12.10 4.36 15.65
CA ILE A 219 -11.20 5.39 16.16
C ILE A 219 -11.58 6.71 15.50
N LYS A 220 -11.81 7.73 16.31
CA LYS A 220 -11.97 9.10 15.81
C LYS A 220 -10.60 9.69 15.50
N TYR A 221 -10.51 10.38 14.38
CA TYR A 221 -9.26 10.92 13.88
C TYR A 221 -9.47 12.25 13.14
N SER A 222 -8.38 12.98 12.95
CA SER A 222 -8.26 14.12 12.04
C SER A 222 -7.27 13.79 10.92
N VAL A 223 -7.45 14.40 9.74
CA VAL A 223 -6.59 14.19 8.57
C VAL A 223 -5.90 15.51 8.23
N TRP A 224 -4.59 15.44 8.04
CA TRP A 224 -3.75 16.56 7.64
C TRP A 224 -3.06 16.18 6.33
N THR A 225 -3.06 17.09 5.36
CA THR A 225 -2.58 16.78 4.00
C THR A 225 -1.70 17.89 3.46
N GLU A 226 -0.76 17.50 2.61
CA GLU A 226 0.03 18.40 1.75
C GLU A 226 0.11 17.77 0.35
N THR A 227 0.16 18.59 -0.70
CA THR A 227 0.12 18.09 -2.08
C THR A 227 1.44 18.29 -2.80
N PHE A 228 1.81 17.38 -3.69
CA PHE A 228 3.07 17.45 -4.42
C PHE A 228 3.12 18.65 -5.39
N LYS A 229 1.97 19.10 -5.93
CA LYS A 229 1.88 20.34 -6.72
C LYS A 229 2.37 21.61 -5.99
N ASP A 230 2.37 21.61 -4.65
CA ASP A 230 2.82 22.74 -3.83
C ASP A 230 4.25 22.54 -3.30
N ASN A 231 4.91 21.43 -3.65
CA ASN A 231 6.32 21.16 -3.35
C ASN A 231 7.19 21.64 -4.51
N ASP A 232 8.15 22.52 -4.24
CA ASP A 232 8.95 23.19 -5.28
C ASP A 232 9.85 22.23 -6.07
N ARG A 233 10.33 21.14 -5.45
CA ARG A 233 11.12 20.12 -6.14
C ARG A 233 10.25 19.34 -7.13
N SER A 234 9.12 18.83 -6.66
CA SER A 234 8.12 18.15 -7.51
C SER A 234 7.61 19.04 -8.64
N LEU A 235 7.39 20.34 -8.37
CA LEU A 235 7.00 21.32 -9.39
C LEU A 235 8.07 21.45 -10.49
N ALA A 236 9.35 21.51 -10.09
CA ALA A 236 10.49 21.63 -10.99
C ALA A 236 10.72 20.37 -11.84
N GLU A 237 10.41 19.18 -11.30
CA GLU A 237 10.53 17.89 -11.99
C GLU A 237 9.29 17.54 -12.82
N GLY A 238 8.19 18.29 -12.67
CA GLY A 238 6.93 18.02 -13.36
C GLY A 238 6.08 16.91 -12.71
N GLU A 239 6.52 16.35 -11.59
CA GLU A 239 5.91 15.20 -10.90
C GLU A 239 4.89 15.64 -9.83
N ARG A 240 3.85 16.35 -10.25
CA ARG A 240 2.93 17.10 -9.35
C ARG A 240 1.80 16.26 -8.75
N VAL A 241 1.64 15.04 -9.23
CA VAL A 241 0.50 14.17 -8.89
C VAL A 241 0.65 13.61 -7.49
N GLY A 242 -0.45 13.61 -6.73
CA GLY A 242 -0.51 12.98 -5.42
C GLY A 242 -0.34 13.93 -4.23
N LYS A 243 -0.29 13.33 -3.04
CA LYS A 243 -0.31 14.01 -1.74
C LYS A 243 0.19 13.10 -0.63
N ILE A 244 0.54 13.70 0.51
CA ILE A 244 0.68 13.02 1.80
C ILE A 244 -0.59 13.21 2.63
N LYS A 245 -0.96 12.18 3.40
CA LYS A 245 -2.02 12.19 4.42
C LYS A 245 -1.43 11.72 5.74
N MET A 246 -1.54 12.53 6.79
CA MET A 246 -1.20 12.16 8.16
C MET A 246 -2.47 12.09 9.01
N LEU A 247 -2.65 11.00 9.73
CA LEU A 247 -3.79 10.79 10.62
C LEU A 247 -3.38 10.96 12.08
N LEU A 248 -4.16 11.74 12.84
CA LEU A 248 -4.00 11.91 14.28
C LEU A 248 -5.27 11.49 15.02
N ASP A 249 -5.15 10.81 16.16
CA ASP A 249 -6.28 10.51 17.05
C ASP A 249 -6.82 11.77 17.77
N GLU A 250 -7.90 11.63 18.57
CA GLU A 250 -8.45 12.73 19.39
C GLU A 250 -7.46 13.32 20.41
N LYS A 251 -6.38 12.60 20.73
CA LYS A 251 -5.29 13.05 21.63
C LYS A 251 -4.08 13.56 20.84
N GLU A 252 -4.25 13.82 19.55
CA GLU A 252 -3.23 14.32 18.63
C GLU A 252 -2.03 13.38 18.44
N LYS A 253 -2.21 12.08 18.71
CA LYS A 253 -1.16 11.07 18.46
C LYS A 253 -1.23 10.57 17.02
N PRO A 254 -0.09 10.44 16.33
CA PRO A 254 -0.04 9.83 15.00
C PRO A 254 -0.59 8.41 15.00
N LEU A 255 -1.52 8.13 14.09
CA LEU A 255 -2.08 6.81 13.82
C LEU A 255 -1.42 6.15 12.62
N GLY A 256 -1.06 6.94 11.60
CA GLY A 256 -0.44 6.47 10.38
C GLY A 256 -0.31 7.57 9.34
N VAL A 257 0.38 7.23 8.25
CA VAL A 257 0.65 8.12 7.13
C VAL A 257 0.51 7.35 5.82
N GLN A 258 -0.06 8.02 4.81
CA GLN A 258 -0.03 7.56 3.42
C GLN A 258 0.61 8.64 2.55
N ILE A 259 1.43 8.23 1.59
CA ILE A 259 2.09 9.12 0.63
C ILE A 259 1.81 8.54 -0.76
N LEU A 260 1.15 9.33 -1.62
CA LEU A 260 1.05 9.07 -3.05
C LEU A 260 1.89 10.14 -3.75
N GLY A 261 2.92 9.76 -4.48
CA GLY A 261 3.77 10.71 -5.18
C GLY A 261 5.14 10.17 -5.55
N PRO A 262 6.02 11.01 -6.11
CA PRO A 262 7.36 10.61 -6.47
C PRO A 262 8.16 10.19 -5.23
N GLN A 263 8.85 9.04 -5.35
CA GLN A 263 9.68 8.46 -4.29
C GLN A 263 8.93 8.25 -2.95
N ALA A 264 7.62 8.00 -2.98
CA ALA A 264 6.82 7.85 -1.77
C ALA A 264 7.37 6.78 -0.81
N GLY A 265 7.92 5.68 -1.33
CA GLY A 265 8.56 4.62 -0.55
C GLY A 265 9.77 5.12 0.22
N GLU A 266 10.61 5.97 -0.40
CA GLU A 266 11.76 6.58 0.26
C GLU A 266 11.34 7.66 1.27
N LEU A 267 10.35 8.48 0.93
CA LEU A 267 9.80 9.52 1.82
C LEU A 267 9.16 8.92 3.08
N LEU A 268 8.61 7.70 2.99
CA LEU A 268 8.01 6.99 4.11
C LEU A 268 9.03 6.59 5.19
N ASN A 269 10.33 6.43 4.84
CA ASN A 269 11.37 6.02 5.78
C ASN A 269 11.55 7.00 6.96
N GLU A 270 11.33 8.30 6.74
CA GLU A 270 11.35 9.29 7.83
C GLU A 270 10.22 9.01 8.84
N TRP A 271 9.03 8.62 8.37
CA TRP A 271 7.92 8.23 9.22
C TRP A 271 8.14 6.92 9.96
N VAL A 272 8.88 5.97 9.37
CA VAL A 272 9.33 4.76 10.08
C VAL A 272 10.11 5.16 11.33
N ALA A 273 11.08 6.07 11.20
CA ALA A 273 11.86 6.55 12.34
C ALA A 273 11.03 7.38 13.33
N VAL A 274 10.20 8.31 12.83
CA VAL A 274 9.38 9.19 13.67
C VAL A 274 8.37 8.39 14.51
N LEU A 275 7.64 7.45 13.91
CA LEU A 275 6.57 6.71 14.57
C LEU A 275 7.13 5.65 15.53
N ASN A 276 8.11 4.86 15.10
CA ASN A 276 8.73 3.84 15.97
C ASN A 276 9.58 4.48 17.08
N GLY A 277 10.23 5.61 16.80
CA GLY A 277 10.99 6.39 17.78
C GLY A 277 10.14 7.26 18.70
N LYS A 278 8.82 7.33 18.47
CA LYS A 278 7.88 8.21 19.21
C LYS A 278 8.33 9.67 19.23
N VAL A 279 8.90 10.12 18.11
CA VAL A 279 9.38 11.50 17.93
C VAL A 279 8.16 12.43 17.93
N LYS A 280 8.27 13.56 18.64
CA LYS A 280 7.19 14.56 18.67
C LYS A 280 7.02 15.18 17.29
N LEU A 281 5.78 15.35 16.81
CA LEU A 281 5.50 16.04 15.55
C LEU A 281 6.09 17.47 15.51
N SER A 282 6.17 18.14 16.66
CA SER A 282 6.81 19.45 16.75
C SER A 282 8.28 19.41 16.36
N THR A 283 8.98 18.31 16.67
CA THR A 283 10.38 18.10 16.31
C THR A 283 10.52 17.95 14.79
N LEU A 284 9.63 17.20 14.14
CA LEU A 284 9.58 17.08 12.69
C LEU A 284 9.26 18.42 12.02
N ALA A 285 8.25 19.14 12.51
CA ALA A 285 7.86 20.44 11.98
C ALA A 285 8.96 21.52 12.15
N SER A 286 9.77 21.45 13.22
CA SER A 286 10.88 22.39 13.46
C SER A 286 12.18 22.00 12.78
N ALA A 287 12.29 20.78 12.24
CA ALA A 287 13.52 20.31 11.62
C ALA A 287 13.88 21.15 10.38
N VAL A 288 15.17 21.29 10.12
CA VAL A 288 15.68 21.94 8.90
C VAL A 288 15.91 20.85 7.86
N HIS A 289 14.99 20.73 6.90
CA HIS A 289 15.14 19.88 5.73
C HIS A 289 15.91 20.64 4.64
N PRO A 290 16.79 19.98 3.87
CA PRO A 290 17.40 20.56 2.69
C PRO A 290 16.34 21.04 1.68
N TYR A 291 16.63 22.14 0.99
CA TYR A 291 15.73 22.77 0.02
C TYR A 291 16.43 22.98 -1.34
N PRO A 292 15.73 22.75 -2.47
CA PRO A 292 14.40 22.14 -2.57
C PRO A 292 14.48 20.60 -2.57
N THR A 293 13.68 19.92 -1.75
CA THR A 293 13.57 18.44 -1.76
C THR A 293 12.13 17.95 -1.66
N LEU A 294 11.86 16.74 -2.17
CA LEU A 294 10.57 16.07 -1.98
C LEU A 294 10.29 15.82 -0.48
N GLY A 295 11.35 15.55 0.30
CA GLY A 295 11.30 15.31 1.76
C GLY A 295 10.64 16.43 2.57
N GLU A 296 10.66 17.67 2.08
CA GLU A 296 9.99 18.79 2.74
C GLU A 296 8.49 18.57 2.93
N ILE A 297 7.86 17.71 2.12
CA ILE A 297 6.43 17.40 2.26
C ILE A 297 6.08 16.79 3.63
N ASN A 298 6.99 15.98 4.20
CA ASN A 298 6.83 15.39 5.53
C ASN A 298 6.84 16.46 6.64
N LYS A 299 7.77 17.41 6.53
CA LYS A 299 7.81 18.59 7.42
C LYS A 299 6.56 19.44 7.27
N ARG A 300 6.13 19.72 6.03
CA ARG A 300 4.98 20.58 5.76
C ARG A 300 3.69 19.98 6.33
N VAL A 301 3.44 18.68 6.19
CA VAL A 301 2.20 18.06 6.73
C VAL A 301 2.19 18.06 8.26
N ALA A 302 3.34 17.91 8.91
CA ALA A 302 3.44 18.11 10.36
C ALA A 302 3.22 19.59 10.73
N GLY A 303 3.73 20.52 9.92
CA GLY A 303 3.55 21.96 10.08
C GLY A 303 2.09 22.40 9.96
N THR A 304 1.32 21.85 9.02
CA THR A 304 -0.10 22.23 8.83
C THR A 304 -0.95 21.94 10.04
N PHE A 305 -0.64 20.88 10.80
CA PHE A 305 -1.25 20.61 12.10
C PHE A 305 -1.01 21.73 13.13
N PHE A 306 0.19 22.33 13.15
CA PHE A 306 0.53 23.41 14.09
C PHE A 306 0.09 24.80 13.62
N SER A 307 -0.02 25.04 12.31
CA SER A 307 -0.35 26.36 11.75
C SER A 307 -1.60 27.01 12.36
N PRO A 308 -2.76 26.33 12.50
CA PRO A 308 -3.94 26.92 13.14
C PRO A 308 -3.74 27.31 14.61
N LYS A 309 -2.84 26.61 15.33
CA LYS A 309 -2.53 26.89 16.75
C LYS A 309 -1.65 28.13 16.87
N ILE A 310 -0.60 28.20 16.04
CA ILE A 310 0.37 29.30 16.01
C ILE A 310 -0.31 30.59 15.53
N PHE A 311 -1.10 30.52 14.46
CA PHE A 311 -1.79 31.67 13.88
C PHE A 311 -3.21 31.86 14.44
N SER A 312 -3.49 31.37 15.64
CA SER A 312 -4.78 31.52 16.29
C SER A 312 -5.08 32.99 16.61
N GLU A 313 -6.37 33.34 16.69
CA GLU A 313 -6.80 34.71 17.03
C GLU A 313 -6.26 35.19 18.38
N LYS A 314 -6.06 34.28 19.34
CA LYS A 314 -5.44 34.61 20.63
C LYS A 314 -3.99 35.05 20.47
N VAL A 315 -3.20 34.30 19.68
CA VAL A 315 -1.80 34.65 19.41
C VAL A 315 -1.73 35.95 18.61
N LYS A 316 -2.55 36.10 17.57
CA LYS A 316 -2.63 37.35 16.77
C LYS A 316 -2.98 38.55 17.63
N LYS A 317 -3.93 38.43 18.57
CA LYS A 317 -4.28 39.50 19.52
C LYS A 317 -3.13 39.82 20.48
N GLY A 318 -2.44 38.80 21.00
CA GLY A 318 -1.25 38.98 21.83
C GLY A 318 -0.13 39.72 21.08
N LEU A 319 0.17 39.31 19.84
CA LEU A 319 1.17 39.97 19.01
C LEU A 319 0.80 41.42 18.70
N LYS A 320 -0.48 41.70 18.40
CA LYS A 320 -0.98 43.08 18.22
C LYS A 320 -0.82 43.92 19.48
N PHE A 321 -1.09 43.33 20.65
CA PHE A 321 -1.03 44.02 21.93
C PHE A 321 0.42 44.33 22.35
N PHE A 322 1.32 43.35 22.31
CA PHE A 322 2.70 43.51 22.80
C PHE A 322 3.63 44.15 21.78
N PHE A 323 3.42 43.92 20.48
CA PHE A 323 4.34 44.35 19.43
C PHE A 323 3.74 45.38 18.46
N HIS A 324 2.55 45.89 18.74
CA HIS A 324 1.84 46.83 17.85
C HIS A 324 1.79 46.34 16.38
N LEU A 325 1.71 45.03 16.18
CA LEU A 325 1.78 44.42 14.85
C LEU A 325 0.62 44.90 13.97
N LYS A 326 0.90 45.81 13.02
CA LYS A 326 -0.12 46.38 12.09
C LYS A 326 -0.36 45.54 10.83
N GLY A 327 0.38 44.45 10.64
CA GLY A 327 0.26 43.58 9.46
C GLY A 327 -1.01 42.71 9.50
N ARG A 328 -1.57 42.45 8.30
CA ARG A 328 -2.42 41.26 8.09
C ARG A 328 -1.47 40.07 8.06
N ALA A 329 -1.60 39.12 8.98
CA ALA A 329 -0.87 37.86 8.88
C ALA A 329 -1.30 37.18 7.58
N CYS A 330 -0.35 36.94 6.68
CA CYS A 330 -0.54 36.17 5.46
C CYS A 330 -0.85 34.71 5.79
#